data_AF-A0A0D3AGV1-F1
#
_entry.id   AF-A0A0D3AGV1-F1
#
_cell.length_a   1.000
_cell.length_b   1.000
_cell.length_c   1.000
_cell.angle_alpha   90.00
_cell.angle_beta   90.00
_cell.angle_gamma   90.00
#
_symmetry.space_group_name_H-M   'P 1'
#
loop_
_entity.id
_entity.type
_entity.pdbx_description
1 polymer ?
#
loop_
_entity_poly.entity_id
_entity_poly.type
_entity_poly.pdbx_seq_one_letter_code
_entity_poly.pdbx_strand_id
1 'polypeptide(L)' 'MGYCRSKDLDFAFKVFEEMALKGFKRNEVAYTPLIHGLCVARRVDEAMELFAKMKNDDNCYPTVRTYTVLIN' A
#
# COMPACT_ATOMS: atom_id res chain seq x y z
N MET A 1 -23.49 -4.50 1.16
CA MET A 1 -22.98 -3.15 1.45
C MET A 1 -21.47 -3.01 1.15
N GLY A 2 -20.95 -3.67 0.11
CA GLY A 2 -19.49 -3.85 -0.10
C GLY A 2 -18.82 -2.98 -1.17
N TYR A 3 -19.48 -1.92 -1.67
CA TYR A 3 -19.01 -1.16 -2.84
C TYR A 3 -18.09 0.04 -2.52
N CYS A 4 -17.93 0.43 -1.25
CA CYS A 4 -17.09 1.59 -0.92
C CYS A 4 -15.58 1.28 -0.99
N ARG A 5 -15.12 0.08 -0.63
CA ARG A 5 -13.68 -0.19 -0.49
C ARG A 5 -12.88 -0.23 -1.79
N SER A 6 -13.49 -0.62 -2.92
CA SER A 6 -12.76 -0.71 -4.20
C SER A 6 -12.47 0.65 -4.82
N LYS A 7 -13.38 1.62 -4.70
CA LYS A 7 -13.19 2.96 -5.29
C LYS A 7 -12.09 3.75 -4.59
N ASP A 8 -11.95 3.58 -3.27
CA ASP A 8 -10.89 4.20 -2.49
C ASP A 8 -9.51 3.61 -2.80
N LEU A 9 -9.43 2.33 -3.17
CA LEU A 9 -8.18 1.66 -3.56
C LEU A 9 -7.58 2.23 -4.84
N ASP A 10 -8.37 2.33 -5.92
CA ASP A 10 -7.92 2.93 -7.19
C ASP A 10 -7.44 4.37 -7.00
N PHE A 11 -8.17 5.15 -6.19
CA PHE A 11 -7.77 6.52 -5.86
C PHE A 11 -6.47 6.55 -5.05
N ALA A 12 -6.34 5.68 -4.05
CA ALA A 12 -5.11 5.56 -3.25
C ALA A 12 -3.91 5.17 -4.12
N PHE A 13 -4.08 4.27 -5.08
CA PHE A 13 -3.02 3.90 -6.03
C PHE A 13 -2.59 5.08 -6.89
N LYS A 14 -3.57 5.83 -7.42
CA LYS A 14 -3.30 7.00 -8.24
C LYS A 14 -2.52 8.08 -7.46
N VAL A 15 -2.94 8.35 -6.22
CA VAL A 15 -2.26 9.29 -5.33
C VAL A 15 -0.86 8.79 -4.98
N PHE A 16 -0.68 7.48 -4.82
CA PHE A 16 0.61 6.86 -4.52
C PHE A 16 1.60 6.94 -5.70
N GLU A 17 1.14 6.73 -6.93
CA GLU A 17 1.95 6.98 -8.14
C GLU A 17 2.27 8.46 -8.31
N GLU A 18 1.31 9.36 -8.05
CA GLU A 18 1.57 10.80 -8.08
C GLU A 18 2.60 11.25 -7.05
N MET A 19 2.61 10.67 -5.83
CA MET A 19 3.64 10.96 -4.84
C MET A 19 5.03 10.57 -5.36
N ALA A 20 5.15 9.40 -5.98
CA ALA A 20 6.40 8.96 -6.60
C ALA A 20 6.85 9.89 -7.73
N LEU A 21 5.93 10.26 -8.62
CA LEU A 21 6.19 11.16 -9.75
C LEU A 21 6.59 12.57 -9.32
N LYS A 22 6.00 13.08 -8.23
CA LYS A 22 6.33 14.39 -7.66
C LYS A 22 7.60 14.38 -6.81
N GLY A 23 8.29 13.24 -6.69
CA GLY A 23 9.50 13.09 -5.87
C GLY A 23 9.23 13.13 -4.36
N PHE A 24 7.98 12.97 -3.94
CA PHE A 24 7.66 12.83 -2.52
C PHE A 24 8.06 11.43 -2.06
N LYS A 25 8.81 11.38 -0.95
CA LYS A 25 9.24 10.13 -0.35
C LYS A 25 8.02 9.37 0.15
N ARG A 26 7.78 8.18 -0.38
CA ARG A 26 6.64 7.36 0.04
C ARG A 26 6.91 6.80 1.43
N ASN A 27 6.10 7.21 2.39
CA ASN A 27 6.23 6.78 3.78
C ASN A 27 5.37 5.55 4.07
N GLU A 28 5.66 4.87 5.18
CA GLU A 28 4.92 3.71 5.71
C GLU A 28 3.39 3.91 5.76
N VAL A 29 2.95 5.13 6.06
CA VAL A 29 1.54 5.54 6.12
C VAL A 29 0.86 5.59 4.74
N ALA A 30 1.62 5.72 3.66
CA ALA A 30 1.10 5.63 2.29
C ALA A 30 0.97 4.17 1.84
N TYR A 31 1.93 3.30 2.21
CA TYR A 31 1.93 1.88 1.86
C TYR A 31 0.92 1.06 2.66
N THR A 32 0.78 1.32 3.97
CA THR A 32 -0.09 0.55 4.88
C THR A 32 -1.55 0.42 4.41
N PRO A 33 -2.26 1.52 4.04
CA PRO A 33 -3.65 1.43 3.58
C PRO A 33 -3.78 0.73 2.22
N LEU A 34 -2.79 0.84 1.33
CA LEU A 34 -2.78 0.13 0.05
C LEU A 34 -2.62 -1.37 0.24
N ILE A 35 -1.63 -1.79 1.05
CA ILE A 35 -1.39 -3.20 1.38
C ILE A 35 -2.63 -3.79 2.06
N HIS A 36 -3.26 -3.04 2.98
CA HIS A 36 -4.50 -3.47 3.64
C HIS A 36 -5.65 -3.62 2.64
N GLY A 37 -5.83 -2.65 1.75
CA GLY A 37 -6.85 -2.73 0.72
C GLY A 37 -6.64 -3.93 -0.21
N LEU A 38 -5.39 -4.20 -0.61
CA LEU A 38 -5.04 -5.36 -1.44
C LEU A 38 -5.29 -6.69 -0.72
N CYS A 39 -4.93 -6.81 0.57
CA CYS A 39 -5.29 -7.97 1.40
C CYS A 39 -6.80 -8.20 1.47
N VAL A 40 -7.58 -7.14 1.74
CA VAL A 40 -9.05 -7.21 1.79
C VAL A 40 -9.65 -7.57 0.42
N ALA A 41 -9.02 -7.13 -0.67
CA ALA A 41 -9.40 -7.48 -2.04
C ALA A 41 -8.93 -8.88 -2.47
N ARG A 42 -8.31 -9.66 -1.58
CA ARG A 42 -7.67 -10.97 -1.86
C ARG A 42 -6.56 -10.90 -2.93
N ARG A 43 -5.97 -9.73 -3.15
CA ARG A 43 -4.85 -9.47 -4.07
C ARG A 43 -3.54 -9.46 -3.30
N VAL A 44 -3.25 -10.58 -2.65
CA VAL A 44 -2.12 -10.68 -1.70
C VAL A 44 -0.77 -10.60 -2.43
N ASP A 45 -0.68 -11.15 -3.64
CA ASP A 45 0.54 -11.06 -4.46
C ASP A 45 0.97 -9.61 -4.69
N GLU A 46 0.04 -8.75 -5.09
CA GLU A 46 0.29 -7.32 -5.30
C GLU A 46 0.61 -6.59 -4.00
N ALA A 47 -0.01 -6.98 -2.89
CA ALA A 47 0.31 -6.45 -1.56
C ALA A 47 1.77 -6.75 -1.20
N MET A 48 2.25 -7.94 -1.55
CA MET A 48 3.60 -8.40 -1.28
C MET A 48 4.63 -7.75 -2.21
N GLU A 49 4.29 -7.52 -3.48
CA GLU A 49 5.10 -6.72 -4.40
C GLU A 49 5.25 -5.28 -3.91
N LEU A 50 4.16 -4.65 -3.44
CA LEU A 50 4.19 -3.30 -2.89
C LEU A 50 5.08 -3.23 -1.64
N PHE A 51 4.99 -4.24 -0.78
CA PHE A 51 5.82 -4.37 0.41
C PHE A 51 7.31 -4.55 0.08
N ALA A 52 7.62 -5.35 -0.95
CA ALA A 52 8.98 -5.53 -1.44
C ALA A 52 9.55 -4.25 -2.05
N LYS A 53 8.74 -3.49 -2.81
CA LYS A 53 9.10 -2.16 -3.34
C LYS A 53 9.39 -1.17 -2.23
N MET A 54 8.58 -1.14 -1.17
CA MET A 54 8.80 -0.24 -0.03
C MET A 54 10.19 -0.39 0.58
N LYS A 55 10.66 -1.65 0.69
CA LYS A 55 11.98 -1.99 1.23
C LYS A 55 13.13 -1.71 0.27
N ASN A 56 12.94 -1.94 -1.05
CA ASN A 56 14.00 -1.83 -2.06
C ASN A 56 14.15 -0.43 -2.67
N ASP A 57 13.06 0.24 -3.02
CA ASP A 57 13.08 1.51 -3.76
C ASP A 57 13.12 2.74 -2.84
N ASP A 58 12.25 2.78 -1.82
CA ASP A 58 12.07 3.99 -1.00
C ASP A 58 12.95 4.00 0.27
N ASN A 59 13.73 2.93 0.50
CA ASN A 59 14.50 2.68 1.74
C ASN A 59 13.62 2.89 2.99
N CYS A 60 12.33 2.55 2.85
CA CYS A 60 11.29 2.77 3.84
C CYS A 60 11.07 1.45 4.58
N TYR A 61 11.26 1.48 5.90
CA TYR A 61 11.18 0.27 6.70
C TYR A 61 9.73 0.00 7.10
N PRO A 62 9.21 -1.21 6.83
CA PRO A 62 7.87 -1.58 7.25
C PRO A 62 7.78 -1.54 8.76
N THR A 63 6.88 -0.72 9.29
CA THR A 63 6.58 -0.67 10.72
C THR A 63 5.65 -1.81 11.13
N VAL A 64 5.53 -2.01 12.44
CA VAL A 64 4.67 -3.05 13.05
C VAL A 64 3.27 -3.06 12.44
N ARG A 65 2.71 -1.88 12.11
CA ARG A 65 1.39 -1.74 11.48
C ARG A 65 1.33 -2.40 10.09
N THR A 66 2.39 -2.28 9.29
CA THR A 66 2.45 -2.90 7.95
C THR A 66 2.49 -4.43 8.06
N TYR A 67 3.22 -4.97 9.04
CA TYR A 67 3.24 -6.41 9.32
C TYR A 67 1.92 -6.92 9.86
N THR A 68 1.26 -6.20 10.79
CA THR A 68 -0.06 -6.59 11.31
C THR A 68 -1.09 -6.70 10.19
N VAL A 69 -1.03 -5.80 9.21
CA VAL A 69 -1.92 -5.82 8.03
C VAL A 69 -1.66 -7.01 7.11
N LEU A 70 -0.42 -7.49 7.01
CA LEU A 70 -0.08 -8.68 6.21
C LEU A 70 -0.45 -9.99 6.92
N ILE A 71 -0.44 -9.99 8.25
CA ILE A 71 -0.68 -11.20 9.06
C ILE A 71 -2.17 -11.42 9.37
N ASN A 72 -2.99 -10.35 9.37
CA ASN A 72 -4.41 -10.37 9.77
C ASN A 72 -5.37 -10.39 8.59
#